data_AF-A0A352B072-F1
#
_entry.id   AF-A0A352B072-F1
#
_cell.length_a   1.000
_cell.length_b   1.000
_cell.length_c   1.000
_cell.angle_alpha   90.00
_cell.angle_beta   90.00
_cell.angle_gamma   90.00
#
_symmetry.space_group_name_H-M   'P 1'
#
loop_
_entity.id
_entity.type
_entity.pdbx_description
1 polymer ?
#
loop_
_entity_poly.entity_id
_entity_poly.type
_entity_poly.pdbx_seq_one_letter_code
_entity_poly.pdbx_strand_id
1 'polypeptide(L)' 'DTVNPAATENPGSPIAGMPVLKVWEAENVIVFKRSMASGYAGVANPLFYKENAKMLFGDAKDRVEDILKAL' A
#
# COMPACT_ATOMS: atom_id res chain seq x y z
N ASP A 1 -3.44 4.24 -4.61
CA ASP A 1 -4.43 5.14 -4.00
C ASP A 1 -5.66 4.41 -3.45
N THR A 2 -6.15 3.36 -4.11
CA THR A 2 -7.33 2.56 -3.71
C THR A 2 -7.26 1.85 -2.34
N VAL A 3 -6.09 1.79 -1.72
CA VAL A 3 -5.85 1.19 -0.39
C VAL A 3 -5.32 2.22 0.63
N ASN A 4 -5.46 3.52 0.33
CA ASN A 4 -4.88 4.59 1.13
C ASN A 4 -5.82 5.02 2.26
N PRO A 5 -5.46 4.85 3.55
CA PRO A 5 -6.29 5.27 4.69
C PRO A 5 -6.59 6.76 4.71
N ALA A 6 -5.75 7.59 4.08
CA ALA A 6 -5.95 9.04 4.01
C ALA A 6 -7.25 9.44 3.29
N ALA A 7 -7.87 8.54 2.51
CA ALA A 7 -9.19 8.77 1.93
C ALA A 7 -10.31 8.85 2.98
N THR A 8 -10.12 8.21 4.14
CA THR A 8 -11.11 8.19 5.24
C THR A 8 -10.65 9.02 6.43
N GLU A 9 -9.37 8.98 6.77
CA GLU A 9 -8.82 9.57 8.00
C GLU A 9 -8.45 11.06 7.86
N ASN A 10 -8.24 11.55 6.64
CA ASN A 10 -7.77 12.91 6.40
C ASN A 10 -8.70 13.68 5.44
N PRO A 11 -9.62 14.52 5.96
CA PRO A 11 -10.52 15.34 5.14
C PRO A 11 -9.82 16.33 4.20
N GLY A 12 -8.57 16.74 4.49
CA GLY A 12 -7.79 17.64 3.65
C GLY A 12 -7.01 16.93 2.53
N SER A 13 -7.10 15.60 2.46
CA SER A 13 -6.42 14.82 1.43
C SER A 13 -7.11 14.98 0.07
N PRO A 14 -6.36 15.09 -1.05
CA PRO A 14 -6.91 15.05 -2.42
C PRO A 14 -7.79 13.84 -2.74
N ILE A 15 -7.67 12.76 -1.95
CA ILE A 15 -8.45 11.52 -2.10
C ILE A 15 -9.53 11.35 -1.01
N ALA A 16 -9.80 12.38 -0.22
CA ALA A 16 -10.82 12.33 0.83
C ALA A 16 -12.20 11.96 0.25
N GLY A 17 -12.87 11.00 0.87
CA GLY A 17 -14.18 10.50 0.44
C GLY A 17 -14.14 9.45 -0.68
N MET A 18 -12.98 9.15 -1.26
CA MET A 18 -12.84 8.06 -2.24
C MET A 18 -13.12 6.70 -1.56
N PRO A 19 -13.99 5.85 -2.13
CA PRO A 19 -14.14 4.48 -1.65
C PRO A 19 -12.82 3.70 -1.80
N VAL A 20 -12.33 3.15 -0.69
CA VAL A 20 -11.05 2.42 -0.63
C VAL A 20 -11.23 1.04 0.02
N LEU A 21 -10.35 0.12 -0.33
CA LEU A 21 -10.25 -1.18 0.33
C LEU A 21 -9.53 -1.00 1.67
N LYS A 22 -10.20 -1.37 2.77
CA LYS A 22 -9.68 -1.25 4.14
C LYS A 22 -8.71 -2.37 4.50
N VAL A 23 -7.68 -2.55 3.69
CA VAL A 23 -6.69 -3.63 3.85
C VAL A 23 -5.91 -3.56 5.17
N TRP A 24 -5.86 -2.39 5.80
CA TRP A 24 -5.21 -2.19 7.10
C TRP A 24 -5.92 -2.87 8.28
N GLU A 25 -7.15 -3.34 8.09
CA GLU A 25 -7.90 -4.11 9.09
C GLU A 25 -7.45 -5.59 9.15
N ALA A 26 -6.65 -6.05 8.18
CA ALA A 26 -6.08 -7.40 8.20
C ALA A 26 -4.94 -7.52 9.25
N GLU A 27 -4.73 -8.74 9.74
CA GLU A 27 -3.66 -9.02 10.73
C GLU A 27 -2.27 -8.73 10.17
N ASN A 28 -2.01 -9.09 8.91
CA ASN A 28 -0.74 -8.85 8.22
C ASN A 28 -0.99 -8.34 6.80
N VAL A 29 -0.27 -7.29 6.41
CA VAL A 29 -0.35 -6.68 5.08
C VAL A 29 1.04 -6.67 4.46
N ILE A 30 1.16 -7.14 3.21
CA ILE A 30 2.40 -7.07 2.44
C ILE A 30 2.18 -6.20 1.21
N VAL A 31 2.96 -5.14 1.07
CA VAL A 31 2.84 -4.19 -0.03
C VAL A 31 3.98 -4.40 -1.02
N PHE A 32 3.61 -4.73 -2.26
CA PHE A 32 4.55 -5.02 -3.35
C PHE A 32 4.75 -3.75 -4.19
N LYS A 33 5.95 -3.18 -4.23
CA LYS A 33 6.27 -2.02 -5.08
C LYS A 33 7.77 -1.79 -5.24
N ARG A 34 8.16 -0.97 -6.21
CA ARG A 34 9.58 -0.72 -6.54
C ARG A 34 10.33 0.16 -5.54
N SER A 35 9.68 1.13 -4.92
CA SER A 35 10.29 2.11 -3.99
C SER A 35 9.23 2.74 -3.09
N MET A 36 9.54 3.78 -2.30
CA MET A 36 8.56 4.54 -1.51
C MET A 36 7.79 5.63 -2.29
N ALA A 37 7.98 5.72 -3.61
CA ALA A 37 7.32 6.73 -4.45
C ALA A 37 5.77 6.69 -4.35
N SER A 38 5.15 7.87 -4.49
CA SER A 38 3.70 8.03 -4.45
C SER A 38 3.01 7.46 -5.69
N GLY A 39 1.69 7.26 -5.57
CA GLY A 39 0.81 6.85 -6.66
C GLY A 39 0.41 8.02 -7.56
N TYR A 40 -0.65 7.82 -8.33
CA TYR A 40 -1.17 8.83 -9.26
C TYR A 40 -1.61 10.10 -8.55
N ALA A 41 -2.29 9.98 -7.41
CA ALA A 41 -2.73 11.12 -6.62
C ALA A 41 -1.57 11.92 -5.99
N GLY A 42 -0.32 11.46 -6.10
CA GLY A 42 0.86 12.17 -5.59
C GLY A 42 0.96 12.23 -4.06
N VAL A 43 0.02 11.63 -3.32
CA VAL A 43 -0.03 11.65 -1.86
C VAL A 43 0.77 10.50 -1.23
N ALA A 44 1.34 10.76 -0.07
CA ALA A 44 1.90 9.70 0.77
C ALA A 44 0.77 8.76 1.26
N ASN A 45 1.08 7.48 1.43
CA ASN A 45 0.13 6.49 1.93
C ASN A 45 0.50 6.09 3.36
N PRO A 46 -0.28 6.48 4.38
CA PRO A 46 -0.05 6.10 5.78
C PRO A 46 0.01 4.58 6.00
N LEU A 47 -0.62 3.78 5.14
CA LEU A 47 -0.56 2.31 5.20
C LEU A 47 0.89 1.80 5.25
N PHE A 48 1.81 2.44 4.53
CA PHE A 48 3.20 1.97 4.39
C PHE A 48 4.01 2.08 5.68
N TYR A 49 3.47 2.76 6.70
CA TYR A 49 4.12 2.98 7.98
C TYR A 49 3.39 2.30 9.15
N LYS A 50 2.30 1.56 8.89
CA LYS A 50 1.58 0.82 9.94
C LYS A 50 2.40 -0.41 10.36
N GLU A 51 2.35 -0.76 11.63
CA GLU A 51 3.14 -1.87 12.22
C GLU A 51 2.81 -3.23 11.58
N ASN A 52 1.55 -3.46 11.20
CA ASN A 52 1.10 -4.67 10.52
C ASN A 52 1.40 -4.69 9.01
N ALA A 53 1.98 -3.62 8.46
CA ALA A 53 2.29 -3.50 7.04
C ALA A 53 3.79 -3.64 6.79
N LYS A 54 4.14 -4.60 5.92
CA LYS A 54 5.51 -4.86 5.49
C LYS A 54 5.69 -4.50 4.03
N MET A 55 6.82 -3.87 3.71
CA MET A 55 7.17 -3.49 2.35
C MET A 55 8.02 -4.57 1.69
N LEU A 56 7.58 -5.09 0.55
CA LEU A 56 8.36 -5.97 -0.31
C LEU A 56 8.81 -5.20 -1.54
N PHE A 57 10.06 -4.71 -1.52
CA PHE A 57 10.59 -3.87 -2.59
C PHE A 57 11.08 -4.68 -3.78
N GLY A 58 10.70 -4.25 -4.99
CA GLY A 58 11.17 -4.80 -6.25
C GLY A 58 10.18 -4.63 -7.39
N ASP A 59 10.56 -5.11 -8.58
CA ASP A 59 9.60 -5.31 -9.66
C ASP A 59 8.54 -6.35 -9.27
N ALA A 60 7.30 -6.14 -9.70
CA ALA A 60 6.18 -7.00 -9.31
C ALA A 60 6.35 -8.44 -9.82
N LYS A 61 6.82 -8.63 -11.06
CA LYS A 61 7.02 -9.96 -11.63
C LYS A 61 8.14 -10.69 -10.89
N ASP A 62 9.27 -10.01 -10.70
CA ASP A 62 10.42 -10.59 -10.02
C ASP A 62 10.09 -11.01 -8.59
N ARG A 63 9.38 -10.16 -7.83
CA ARG A 63 8.97 -10.50 -6.45
C ARG A 63 8.04 -11.71 -6.39
N VAL A 64 7.12 -11.83 -7.34
CA VAL A 64 6.21 -12.99 -7.41
C VAL A 64 6.97 -14.26 -7.79
N GLU A 65 7.89 -14.19 -8.76
CA GLU A 65 8.73 -15.33 -9.15
C GLU A 65 9.63 -15.80 -7.99
N ASP A 66 10.21 -14.88 -7.22
CA ASP A 66 11.02 -15.20 -6.04
C ASP A 66 10.20 -15.94 -4.97
N ILE A 67 8.95 -15.53 -4.74
CA ILE A 67 8.04 -16.22 -3.82
C ILE A 67 7.74 -17.63 -4.32
N LEU A 68 7.41 -17.79 -5.60
CA LEU A 68 7.11 -19.10 -6.18
C LEU A 68 8.29 -20.06 -6.11
N LYS A 69 9.52 -19.58 -6.24
CA LYS A 69 10.74 -20.39 -6.11
C LYS A 69 11.04 -20.81 -4.67
N ALA A 70 10.55 -20.07 -3.68
CA ALA A 70 10.78 -20.32 -2.26
C ALA A 70 9.72 -21.24 -1.62
N LEU A 71 8.63 -21.55 -2.34
CA LEU A 71 7.57 -22.49 -1.95
C LEU A 71 7.91 -23.91 -2.40
#